data_AF-A0A1I1KD92-F1
#
_entry.id   AF-A0A1I1KD92-F1
#
_cell.length_a   1.000
_cell.length_b   1.000
_cell.length_c   1.000
_cell.angle_alpha   90.00
_cell.angle_beta   90.00
_cell.angle_gamma   90.00
#
_symmetry.space_group_name_H-M   'P 1'
#
loop_
_entity.id
_entity.type
_entity.pdbx_description
1 polymer ?
#
loop_
_entity_poly.entity_id
_entity_poly.type
_entity_poly.pdbx_seq_one_letter_code
_entity_poly.pdbx_strand_id
1 'polypeptide(L)'
;MPLHSLPCHESRRLSRKVLAQAGLAVSLPLAAAPDALAVGGTGCTYFPATPNGKLLASGTPAQVDAALRDWLDFRIKQAKPARILGFARQATAAEQAALRTREALSILEGTPGATCDAGPLLRYAVGAGNTPVVRYLLDKPLGVEPAVDKDILFQCEGRPQSTDAAPALRRAALAAVIDAGKADVNGRKNDEYPIRFCRDPRIASLLIARGARLAIPFSGSSPAQNLVEDAVLAATAPMSRGRREHVETNLQRVKLFAAAGVSTKIGAQVERRVKWYCHEQDRATLGEPDLCKELAGLVQLTPGTLEPSAAKAPAASAAMVPFAFPAPPPPKPVPAPLEAPYQFPRGQTPAPAQSCSFMEAELPPDTIVVVAGGYAGRRLPFQIDQSGSQATQFDIAVHADKPVALVLGAYDPTIWSVGWSEGTRIVAVFATGYHRQAVAGLPKGTPVITTSYEPRGACGYRYFNEGASLDSVNSSARQAFRRNATSVYTKARGGRIEITESTRPLQGYVTSPDTPPESFRDRAAPQAGKPGLQDAQARGILRPVAPSDIEVVRAHFRATAGQAGPPRPELLRRLEDGYVVMKPFAYPAGLFGAHSSAFIIGKGVAPPTGSPGHSTVVDLNAALPCSGVLCR
;
A
#
# COMPACT_ATOMS: atom_id res chain seq x y z
N MET A 1 -25.78 25.73 -6.29
CA MET A 1 -26.33 25.26 -4.99
C MET A 1 -25.97 23.79 -4.81
N PRO A 2 -25.19 23.39 -3.79
CA PRO A 2 -24.83 21.99 -3.60
C PRO A 2 -25.75 21.34 -2.56
N LEU A 3 -26.36 20.20 -2.92
CA LEU A 3 -27.11 19.33 -2.02
C LEU A 3 -26.13 18.41 -1.29
N HIS A 4 -25.94 18.64 0.01
CA HIS A 4 -25.37 17.67 0.94
C HIS A 4 -26.51 16.92 1.67
N SER A 5 -26.30 15.61 1.85
CA SER A 5 -26.89 14.71 2.87
C SER A 5 -28.42 14.66 3.00
N LEU A 6 -29.03 13.56 2.52
CA LEU A 6 -30.34 13.09 2.96
C LEU A 6 -30.23 11.67 3.58
N PRO A 7 -30.92 11.38 4.69
CA PRO A 7 -30.90 10.08 5.36
C PRO A 7 -31.76 9.02 4.65
N CYS A 8 -31.36 7.75 4.82
CA CYS A 8 -31.81 6.51 4.14
C CYS A 8 -33.33 6.19 4.15
N HIS A 9 -34.19 6.99 4.77
CA HIS A 9 -35.61 6.67 4.92
C HIS A 9 -36.50 7.13 3.75
N GLU A 10 -36.01 8.01 2.87
CA GLU A 10 -36.79 8.54 1.74
C GLU A 10 -36.63 7.78 0.41
N SER A 11 -35.53 7.05 0.19
CA SER A 11 -35.34 6.32 -1.09
C SER A 11 -36.38 5.18 -1.27
N ARG A 12 -36.87 4.60 -0.16
CA ARG A 12 -37.95 3.59 -0.20
C ARG A 12 -39.32 4.17 -0.59
N ARG A 13 -39.56 5.48 -0.42
CA ARG A 13 -40.80 6.12 -0.86
C ARG A 13 -40.77 6.47 -2.35
N LEU A 14 -39.59 6.78 -2.90
CA LEU A 14 -39.42 7.05 -4.34
C LEU A 14 -39.60 5.80 -5.20
N SER A 15 -39.10 4.63 -4.78
CA SER A 15 -39.31 3.38 -5.53
C SER A 15 -40.78 2.93 -5.57
N ARG A 16 -41.58 3.26 -4.55
CA ARG A 16 -43.03 2.96 -4.53
C ARG A 16 -43.84 3.87 -5.46
N LYS A 17 -43.43 5.13 -5.65
CA LYS A 17 -44.11 6.05 -6.58
C LYS A 17 -43.82 5.73 -8.05
N VAL A 18 -42.61 5.25 -8.37
CA VAL A 18 -42.23 4.89 -9.74
C VAL A 18 -42.91 3.58 -10.19
N LEU A 19 -43.11 2.61 -9.29
CA LEU A 19 -43.81 1.35 -9.61
C LEU A 19 -45.34 1.52 -9.72
N ALA A 20 -45.94 2.54 -9.09
CA ALA A 20 -47.37 2.82 -9.21
C ALA A 20 -47.76 3.49 -10.55
N GLN A 21 -46.79 4.07 -11.30
CA GLN A 21 -47.05 4.70 -12.61
C GLN A 21 -46.93 3.73 -13.80
N ALA A 22 -46.51 2.49 -13.59
CA ALA A 22 -46.21 1.54 -14.68
C ALA A 22 -47.32 0.51 -15.00
N GLY A 23 -48.52 0.63 -14.41
CA GLY A 23 -49.72 -0.09 -14.89
C GLY A 23 -49.68 -1.62 -14.93
N LEU A 24 -48.74 -2.28 -14.24
CA LEU A 24 -48.64 -3.74 -14.18
C LEU A 24 -49.16 -4.25 -12.83
N ALA A 25 -50.46 -4.54 -12.77
CA ALA A 25 -51.09 -5.22 -11.65
C ALA A 25 -50.93 -6.74 -11.83
N VAL A 26 -49.94 -7.33 -11.15
CA VAL A 26 -49.95 -8.76 -10.80
C VAL A 26 -50.03 -8.86 -9.28
N SER A 27 -51.22 -9.11 -8.78
CA SER A 27 -51.49 -9.31 -7.36
C SER A 27 -51.05 -10.72 -6.94
N LEU A 28 -49.90 -10.83 -6.28
CA LEU A 28 -49.56 -12.00 -5.46
C LEU A 28 -49.67 -11.61 -3.98
N PRO A 29 -50.32 -12.42 -3.13
CA PRO A 29 -50.41 -12.14 -1.71
C PRO A 29 -49.05 -12.38 -1.05
N LEU A 30 -48.37 -11.30 -0.65
CA LEU A 30 -47.29 -11.40 0.34
C LEU A 30 -47.93 -11.57 1.72
N ALA A 31 -47.97 -12.81 2.20
CA ALA A 31 -48.13 -13.07 3.63
C ALA A 31 -46.91 -12.51 4.37
N ALA A 32 -47.15 -11.76 5.44
CA ALA A 32 -46.12 -11.26 6.34
C ALA A 32 -45.41 -12.45 7.00
N ALA A 33 -44.16 -12.71 6.62
CA ALA A 33 -43.28 -13.55 7.41
C ALA A 33 -42.78 -12.73 8.62
N PRO A 34 -42.65 -13.35 9.81
CA PRO A 34 -42.06 -12.68 10.97
C PRO A 34 -40.62 -12.27 10.68
N ASP A 35 -40.15 -11.22 11.35
CA ASP A 35 -38.81 -10.63 11.25
C ASP A 35 -37.69 -11.67 11.45
N ALA A 36 -37.38 -12.42 10.39
CA ALA A 36 -36.09 -13.07 10.23
C ALA A 36 -35.09 -11.93 10.00
N LEU A 37 -34.42 -11.51 11.08
CA LEU A 37 -33.22 -10.67 11.07
C LEU A 37 -32.42 -10.95 9.80
N ALA A 38 -32.43 -9.99 8.88
CA ALA A 38 -31.76 -10.14 7.59
C ALA A 38 -30.27 -10.39 7.83
N VAL A 39 -29.85 -11.65 7.72
CA VAL A 39 -28.45 -12.08 7.59
C VAL A 39 -27.98 -11.59 6.22
N GLY A 40 -27.68 -10.29 6.13
CA GLY A 40 -27.41 -9.61 4.87
C GLY A 40 -27.73 -8.10 4.84
N GLY A 41 -27.87 -7.44 6.00
CA GLY A 41 -28.00 -5.99 6.05
C GLY A 41 -26.83 -5.31 5.30
N THR A 42 -27.16 -4.50 4.30
CA THR A 42 -26.26 -3.86 3.32
C THR A 42 -25.33 -2.77 3.88
N GLY A 43 -25.13 -2.73 5.20
CA GLY A 43 -24.17 -1.84 5.84
C GLY A 43 -22.83 -2.54 5.96
N CYS A 44 -21.85 -2.17 5.13
CA CYS A 44 -20.46 -2.60 5.26
C CYS A 44 -19.81 -1.93 6.49
N THR A 45 -20.28 -2.28 7.70
CA THR A 45 -19.63 -1.90 8.94
C THR A 45 -18.69 -3.02 9.38
N TYR A 46 -17.56 -2.64 9.98
CA TYR A 46 -16.60 -3.46 10.73
C TYR A 46 -17.12 -4.87 11.13
N PHE A 47 -16.56 -5.93 10.51
CA PHE A 47 -17.05 -7.32 10.62
C PHE A 47 -17.40 -7.82 12.04
N PRO A 48 -16.63 -7.53 13.11
CA PRO A 48 -16.99 -7.93 14.48
C PRO A 48 -18.35 -7.41 14.98
N ALA A 49 -18.86 -6.31 14.41
CA ALA A 49 -20.16 -5.76 14.75
C ALA A 49 -21.33 -6.46 14.02
N THR A 50 -21.04 -7.23 12.97
CA THR A 50 -22.06 -7.98 12.24
C THR A 50 -22.53 -9.20 13.04
N PRO A 51 -23.78 -9.66 12.85
CA PRO A 51 -24.26 -10.88 13.50
C PRO A 51 -23.33 -12.09 13.28
N ASN A 52 -22.81 -12.25 12.06
CA ASN A 52 -21.87 -13.33 11.73
C ASN A 52 -20.50 -13.16 12.41
N GLY A 53 -20.01 -11.92 12.52
CA GLY A 53 -18.77 -11.64 13.25
C GLY A 53 -18.86 -11.94 14.73
N LYS A 54 -19.99 -11.58 15.38
CA LYS A 54 -20.26 -11.98 16.78
C LYS A 54 -20.34 -13.49 16.93
N LEU A 55 -21.03 -14.15 16.01
CA LEU A 55 -21.18 -15.60 16.02
C LEU A 55 -19.84 -16.32 15.90
N LEU A 56 -18.95 -15.86 15.01
CA LEU A 56 -17.59 -16.43 14.89
C LEU A 56 -16.71 -16.07 16.09
N ALA A 57 -16.90 -14.90 16.70
CA ALA A 57 -16.08 -14.45 17.82
C ALA A 57 -16.42 -15.14 19.15
N SER A 58 -17.70 -15.44 19.40
CA SER A 58 -18.15 -15.95 20.71
C SER A 58 -19.24 -17.01 20.66
N GLY A 59 -19.72 -17.42 19.47
CA GLY A 59 -20.73 -18.46 19.32
C GLY A 59 -20.19 -19.87 19.54
N THR A 60 -21.10 -20.82 19.70
CA THR A 60 -20.78 -22.25 19.77
C THR A 60 -20.71 -22.89 18.37
N PRO A 61 -20.03 -24.03 18.18
CA PRO A 61 -20.06 -24.79 16.93
C PRO A 61 -21.48 -25.05 16.39
N ALA A 62 -22.43 -25.38 17.27
CA ALA A 62 -23.81 -25.64 16.87
C ALA A 62 -24.52 -24.39 16.32
N GLN A 63 -24.29 -23.23 16.93
CA GLN A 63 -24.85 -21.96 16.45
C GLN A 63 -24.24 -21.55 15.11
N VAL A 64 -22.93 -21.76 14.93
CA VAL A 64 -22.23 -21.52 13.66
C VAL A 64 -22.75 -22.47 12.58
N ASP A 65 -22.88 -23.76 12.87
CA ASP A 65 -23.40 -24.76 11.92
C ASP A 65 -24.82 -24.43 11.45
N ALA A 66 -25.71 -24.07 12.38
CA ALA A 66 -27.08 -23.65 12.06
C ALA A 66 -27.09 -22.43 11.12
N ALA A 67 -26.33 -21.38 11.45
CA ALA A 67 -26.24 -20.18 10.61
C ALA A 67 -25.64 -20.45 9.23
N LEU A 68 -24.65 -21.33 9.14
CA LEU A 68 -24.05 -21.75 7.87
C LEU A 68 -25.04 -22.51 6.98
N ARG A 69 -25.87 -23.40 7.56
CA ARG A 69 -26.92 -24.11 6.82
C ARG A 69 -27.99 -23.17 6.31
N ASP A 70 -28.46 -22.26 7.15
CA ASP A 70 -29.46 -21.25 6.76
C ASP A 70 -28.95 -20.38 5.61
N TRP A 71 -27.68 -19.97 5.67
CA TRP A 71 -27.07 -19.16 4.64
C TRP A 71 -26.85 -19.95 3.33
N LEU A 72 -26.42 -21.21 3.42
CA LEU A 72 -26.28 -22.10 2.27
C LEU A 72 -27.63 -22.32 1.57
N ASP A 73 -28.68 -22.60 2.33
CA ASP A 73 -30.03 -22.79 1.77
C ASP A 73 -30.56 -21.50 1.13
N PHE A 74 -30.28 -20.33 1.71
CA PHE A 74 -30.57 -19.04 1.09
C PHE A 74 -29.81 -18.85 -0.23
N ARG A 75 -28.52 -19.15 -0.27
CA ARG A 75 -27.69 -19.05 -1.48
C ARG A 75 -28.14 -20.00 -2.58
N ILE A 76 -28.49 -21.24 -2.24
CA ILE A 76 -29.06 -22.20 -3.19
C ILE A 76 -30.38 -21.68 -3.74
N LYS A 77 -31.25 -21.08 -2.91
CA LYS A 77 -32.50 -20.47 -3.38
C LYS A 77 -32.26 -19.31 -4.34
N GLN A 78 -31.23 -18.48 -4.12
CA GLN A 78 -30.86 -17.38 -5.03
C GLN A 78 -30.15 -17.83 -6.30
N ALA A 79 -29.32 -18.88 -6.22
CA ALA A 79 -28.56 -19.41 -7.34
C ALA A 79 -29.42 -20.25 -8.29
N LYS A 80 -30.63 -20.66 -7.87
CA LYS A 80 -31.62 -21.21 -8.81
C LYS A 80 -31.82 -20.16 -9.90
N PRO A 81 -31.46 -20.47 -11.16
CA PRO A 81 -31.64 -19.51 -12.24
C PRO A 81 -33.09 -19.07 -12.20
N ALA A 82 -33.31 -17.75 -12.21
CA ALA A 82 -34.63 -17.23 -12.45
C ALA A 82 -35.16 -17.99 -13.66
N ARG A 83 -36.24 -18.75 -13.48
CA ARG A 83 -36.94 -19.52 -14.52
C ARG A 83 -37.55 -18.57 -15.54
N ILE A 84 -36.73 -17.68 -16.08
CA ILE A 84 -37.06 -16.74 -17.11
C ILE A 84 -37.07 -17.60 -18.38
N LEU A 85 -38.29 -17.88 -18.85
CA LEU A 85 -38.63 -18.51 -20.13
C LEU A 85 -38.60 -20.05 -20.17
N GLY A 86 -39.36 -20.72 -19.31
CA GLY A 86 -40.11 -21.95 -19.65
C GLY A 86 -39.39 -23.25 -20.05
N PHE A 87 -38.06 -23.25 -20.28
CA PHE A 87 -37.36 -24.39 -20.91
C PHE A 87 -36.24 -25.01 -20.06
N ALA A 88 -36.09 -24.63 -18.79
CA ALA A 88 -35.06 -25.21 -17.94
C ALA A 88 -35.46 -26.61 -17.43
N ARG A 89 -34.75 -27.65 -17.88
CA ARG A 89 -34.82 -28.99 -17.28
C ARG A 89 -34.56 -28.91 -15.78
N GLN A 90 -35.20 -29.77 -14.99
CA GLN A 90 -34.88 -29.87 -13.56
C GLN A 90 -33.39 -30.26 -13.42
N ALA A 91 -32.67 -29.56 -12.55
CA ALA A 91 -31.29 -29.91 -12.24
C ALA A 91 -31.26 -31.32 -11.64
N THR A 92 -30.38 -32.17 -12.18
CA THR A 92 -30.12 -33.53 -11.68
C THR A 92 -29.62 -33.49 -10.24
N ALA A 93 -29.75 -34.60 -9.51
CA ALA A 93 -29.24 -34.69 -8.13
C ALA A 93 -27.73 -34.39 -8.05
N ALA A 94 -26.95 -34.80 -9.06
CA ALA A 94 -25.53 -34.50 -9.16
C ALA A 94 -25.24 -33.01 -9.36
N GLU A 95 -25.99 -32.32 -10.23
CA GLU A 95 -25.87 -30.86 -10.43
C GLU A 95 -26.25 -30.09 -9.15
N GLN A 96 -27.29 -30.55 -8.43
CA GLN A 96 -27.68 -29.94 -7.15
C GLN A 96 -26.63 -30.15 -6.05
N ALA A 97 -26.03 -31.34 -5.98
CA ALA A 97 -24.94 -31.63 -5.05
C ALA A 97 -23.71 -30.76 -5.36
N ALA A 98 -23.30 -30.67 -6.63
CA ALA A 98 -22.17 -29.83 -7.06
C ALA A 98 -22.41 -28.34 -6.77
N LEU A 99 -23.62 -27.83 -7.00
CA LEU A 99 -24.00 -26.47 -6.64
C LEU A 99 -23.89 -26.24 -5.12
N ARG A 100 -24.42 -27.18 -4.32
CA ARG A 100 -24.36 -27.11 -2.85
C ARG A 100 -22.92 -27.08 -2.34
N THR A 101 -22.05 -27.94 -2.87
CA THR A 101 -20.62 -27.96 -2.56
C THR A 101 -19.95 -26.63 -2.92
N ARG A 102 -20.22 -26.09 -4.12
CA ARG A 102 -19.63 -24.82 -4.58
C ARG A 102 -20.06 -23.63 -3.71
N GLU A 103 -21.35 -23.52 -3.37
CA GLU A 103 -21.84 -22.44 -2.51
C GLU A 103 -21.33 -22.59 -1.06
N ALA A 104 -21.22 -23.83 -0.56
CA ALA A 104 -20.63 -24.08 0.76
C ALA A 104 -19.17 -23.61 0.83
N LEU A 105 -18.35 -23.95 -0.17
CA LEU A 105 -16.98 -23.43 -0.28
C LEU A 105 -16.94 -21.90 -0.40
N SER A 106 -17.82 -21.32 -1.23
CA SER A 106 -17.92 -19.86 -1.39
C SER A 106 -18.19 -19.13 -0.07
N ILE A 107 -19.08 -19.69 0.76
CA ILE A 107 -19.41 -19.21 2.11
C ILE A 107 -18.19 -19.32 3.03
N LEU A 108 -17.53 -20.48 3.07
CA LEU A 108 -16.44 -20.75 4.01
C LEU A 108 -15.16 -19.99 3.65
N GLU A 109 -14.87 -19.81 2.36
CA GLU A 109 -13.65 -19.18 1.85
C GLU A 109 -13.81 -17.66 1.61
N GLY A 110 -15.05 -17.17 1.60
CA GLY A 110 -15.35 -15.73 1.52
C GLY A 110 -15.10 -15.13 0.13
N THR A 111 -15.79 -15.64 -0.90
CA THR A 111 -15.67 -15.10 -2.28
C THR A 111 -16.20 -13.65 -2.35
N PRO A 112 -15.52 -12.74 -3.07
CA PRO A 112 -16.00 -11.36 -3.24
C PRO A 112 -17.44 -11.31 -3.74
N GLY A 113 -18.31 -10.60 -3.01
CA GLY A 113 -19.75 -10.52 -3.28
C GLY A 113 -20.63 -11.43 -2.42
N ALA A 114 -20.07 -12.39 -1.68
CA ALA A 114 -20.79 -13.16 -0.67
C ALA A 114 -20.75 -12.48 0.72
N THR A 115 -19.65 -11.80 1.05
CA THR A 115 -19.44 -11.08 2.31
C THR A 115 -18.86 -9.68 2.06
N CYS A 116 -19.09 -8.75 2.98
CA CYS A 116 -18.58 -7.38 2.89
C CYS A 116 -17.06 -7.29 3.12
N ASP A 117 -16.48 -8.25 3.84
CA ASP A 117 -15.03 -8.51 3.85
C ASP A 117 -14.81 -9.87 3.18
N ALA A 118 -14.22 -9.87 1.99
CA ALA A 118 -13.83 -11.09 1.27
C ALA A 118 -12.70 -11.76 2.05
N GLY A 119 -13.00 -12.87 2.74
CA GLY A 119 -12.00 -13.65 3.46
C GLY A 119 -12.59 -14.88 4.14
N PRO A 120 -11.79 -15.94 4.34
CA PRO A 120 -12.27 -17.19 4.93
C PRO A 120 -12.81 -17.01 6.34
N LEU A 121 -13.92 -17.69 6.69
CA LEU A 121 -14.54 -17.61 8.01
C LEU A 121 -13.57 -18.04 9.13
N LEU A 122 -12.73 -19.02 8.82
CA LEU A 122 -11.67 -19.52 9.71
C LEU A 122 -10.77 -18.39 10.22
N ARG A 123 -10.45 -17.41 9.36
CA ARG A 123 -9.60 -16.26 9.69
C ARG A 123 -10.18 -15.42 10.82
N TYR A 124 -11.49 -15.21 10.82
CA TYR A 124 -12.16 -14.42 11.86
C TYR A 124 -12.26 -15.17 13.18
N ALA A 125 -12.59 -16.46 13.13
CA ALA A 125 -12.63 -17.30 14.33
C ALA A 125 -11.24 -17.39 15.00
N VAL A 126 -10.17 -17.52 14.20
CA VAL A 126 -8.78 -17.47 14.69
C VAL A 126 -8.45 -16.10 15.30
N GLY A 127 -8.74 -15.00 14.59
CA GLY A 127 -8.46 -13.64 15.07
C GLY A 127 -9.16 -13.32 16.40
N ALA A 128 -10.36 -13.85 16.59
CA ALA A 128 -11.15 -13.73 17.82
C ALA A 128 -10.74 -14.72 18.94
N GLY A 129 -9.96 -15.76 18.62
CA GLY A 129 -9.55 -16.78 19.58
C GLY A 129 -10.65 -17.81 19.93
N ASN A 130 -11.69 -17.95 19.11
CA ASN A 130 -12.78 -18.89 19.35
C ASN A 130 -12.37 -20.31 18.95
N THR A 131 -11.58 -20.96 19.82
CA THR A 131 -10.99 -22.27 19.56
C THR A 131 -12.03 -23.37 19.25
N PRO A 132 -13.18 -23.47 19.94
CA PRO A 132 -14.23 -24.42 19.58
C PRO A 132 -14.72 -24.25 18.13
N VAL A 133 -14.99 -23.02 17.70
CA VAL A 133 -15.43 -22.74 16.33
C VAL A 133 -14.32 -22.99 15.32
N VAL A 134 -13.06 -22.68 15.65
CA VAL A 134 -11.91 -23.00 14.81
C VAL A 134 -11.82 -24.51 14.54
N ARG A 135 -11.93 -25.34 15.58
CA ARG A 135 -11.91 -26.81 15.42
C ARG A 135 -13.06 -27.29 14.55
N TYR A 136 -14.27 -26.77 14.76
CA TYR A 136 -15.42 -27.08 13.92
C TYR A 136 -15.19 -26.69 12.45
N LEU A 137 -14.63 -25.51 12.18
CA LEU A 137 -14.35 -25.06 10.81
C LEU A 137 -13.24 -25.86 10.13
N LEU A 138 -12.33 -26.49 10.90
CA LEU A 138 -11.31 -27.40 10.39
C LEU A 138 -11.87 -28.82 10.12
N ASP A 139 -12.97 -29.21 10.77
CA ASP A 139 -13.59 -30.54 10.69
C ASP A 139 -14.71 -30.64 9.62
N LYS A 140 -14.42 -30.11 8.43
CA LYS A 140 -15.27 -30.20 7.23
C LYS A 140 -16.74 -29.75 7.43
N PRO A 141 -16.98 -28.51 7.88
CA PRO A 141 -18.34 -27.99 8.04
C PRO A 141 -19.12 -28.09 6.72
N LEU A 142 -20.43 -28.37 6.80
CA LEU A 142 -21.29 -28.58 5.62
C LEU A 142 -20.85 -29.73 4.70
N GLY A 143 -19.97 -30.62 5.15
CA GLY A 143 -19.44 -31.74 4.37
C GLY A 143 -18.38 -31.34 3.34
N VAL A 144 -17.84 -30.12 3.43
CA VAL A 144 -16.77 -29.63 2.55
C VAL A 144 -15.54 -29.23 3.36
N GLU A 145 -14.36 -29.44 2.79
CA GLU A 145 -13.09 -29.08 3.42
C GLU A 145 -12.67 -27.68 2.95
N PRO A 146 -12.75 -26.64 3.80
CA PRO A 146 -12.41 -25.29 3.37
C PRO A 146 -10.91 -25.12 3.17
N ALA A 147 -10.50 -24.34 2.17
CA ALA A 147 -9.12 -23.90 2.06
C ALA A 147 -8.73 -23.05 3.27
N VAL A 148 -7.57 -23.36 3.85
CA VAL A 148 -6.97 -22.53 4.90
C VAL A 148 -6.09 -21.48 4.24
N ASP A 149 -6.33 -20.21 4.59
CA ASP A 149 -5.50 -19.09 4.13
C ASP A 149 -4.03 -19.39 4.50
N LYS A 150 -3.14 -19.40 3.51
CA LYS A 150 -1.69 -19.59 3.74
C LYS A 150 -1.10 -18.56 4.71
N ASP A 151 -1.76 -17.40 4.84
CA ASP A 151 -1.36 -16.31 5.72
C ASP A 151 -2.06 -16.37 7.10
N ILE A 152 -2.77 -17.46 7.44
CA ILE A 152 -3.55 -17.57 8.69
C ILE A 152 -2.70 -17.34 9.94
N LEU A 153 -1.42 -17.75 9.93
CA LEU A 153 -0.51 -17.54 11.06
C LEU A 153 -0.05 -16.08 11.22
N PHE A 154 -0.22 -15.24 10.20
CA PHE A 154 0.04 -13.81 10.26
C PHE A 154 -1.12 -13.03 10.91
N GLN A 155 -2.16 -13.71 11.42
CA GLN A 155 -3.27 -13.10 12.19
C GLN A 155 -2.98 -13.00 13.69
N CYS A 156 -1.71 -12.96 14.10
CA CYS A 156 -1.31 -13.01 15.51
C CYS A 156 -1.46 -11.67 16.26
N GLU A 157 -1.31 -10.54 15.56
CA GLU A 157 -1.55 -9.22 16.14
C GLU A 157 -3.04 -8.92 16.10
N GLY A 158 -3.66 -8.86 17.28
CA GLY A 158 -5.07 -8.51 17.41
C GLY A 158 -5.29 -7.05 17.07
N ARG A 159 -6.52 -6.69 16.70
CA ARG A 159 -6.89 -5.28 16.70
C ARG A 159 -6.75 -4.74 18.14
N PRO A 160 -6.27 -3.50 18.35
CA PRO A 160 -5.94 -2.92 19.67
C PRO A 160 -7.07 -2.83 20.71
N GLN A 161 -8.26 -3.36 20.43
CA GLN A 161 -9.46 -3.23 21.27
C GLN A 161 -9.80 -4.50 22.06
N SER A 162 -8.95 -5.53 22.04
CA SER A 162 -9.24 -6.78 22.74
C SER A 162 -8.57 -6.85 24.11
N THR A 163 -9.33 -7.24 25.14
CA THR A 163 -8.89 -7.46 26.53
C THR A 163 -7.71 -8.43 26.65
N ASP A 164 -7.03 -8.44 27.81
CA ASP A 164 -5.86 -9.31 28.10
C ASP A 164 -6.11 -10.82 27.90
N ALA A 165 -7.36 -11.27 27.91
CA ALA A 165 -7.73 -12.65 27.63
C ALA A 165 -7.57 -13.03 26.14
N ALA A 166 -7.64 -12.05 25.24
CA ALA A 166 -7.68 -12.29 23.80
C ALA A 166 -6.41 -12.94 23.21
N PRO A 167 -5.18 -12.61 23.65
CA PRO A 167 -4.01 -13.23 23.05
C PRO A 167 -3.81 -14.69 23.48
N ALA A 168 -4.21 -15.08 24.70
CA ALA A 168 -4.18 -16.47 25.14
C ALA A 168 -5.18 -17.32 24.34
N LEU A 169 -6.40 -16.81 24.15
CA LEU A 169 -7.42 -17.44 23.31
C LEU A 169 -6.97 -17.55 21.85
N ARG A 170 -6.33 -16.50 21.32
CA ARG A 170 -5.76 -16.52 19.97
C ARG A 170 -4.61 -17.51 19.82
N ARG A 171 -3.73 -17.63 20.82
CA ARG A 171 -2.70 -18.66 20.85
C ARG A 171 -3.32 -20.06 20.76
N ALA A 172 -4.37 -20.34 21.54
CA ALA A 172 -5.06 -21.63 21.50
C ALA A 172 -5.69 -21.91 20.12
N ALA A 173 -6.31 -20.90 19.50
CA ALA A 173 -6.86 -21.01 18.16
C ALA A 173 -5.79 -21.28 17.09
N LEU A 174 -4.67 -20.55 17.11
CA LEU A 174 -3.54 -20.79 16.21
C LEU A 174 -2.93 -22.17 16.41
N ALA A 175 -2.81 -22.63 17.67
CA ALA A 175 -2.34 -23.97 17.97
C ALA A 175 -3.23 -25.03 17.32
N ALA A 176 -4.55 -24.88 17.39
CA ALA A 176 -5.50 -25.79 16.76
C ALA A 176 -5.33 -25.87 15.23
N VAL A 177 -5.06 -24.74 14.56
CA VAL A 177 -4.80 -24.73 13.11
C VAL A 177 -3.50 -25.45 12.76
N ILE A 178 -2.43 -25.21 13.54
CA ILE A 178 -1.12 -25.86 13.35
C ILE A 178 -1.24 -27.37 13.63
N ASP A 179 -1.92 -27.76 14.71
CA ASP A 179 -2.11 -29.16 15.12
C ASP A 179 -2.93 -29.97 14.11
N ALA A 180 -3.85 -29.31 13.41
CA ALA A 180 -4.60 -29.92 12.31
C ALA A 180 -3.78 -30.11 11.03
N GLY A 181 -2.49 -29.74 11.02
CA GLY A 181 -1.63 -29.78 9.83
C GLY A 181 -2.07 -28.83 8.72
N LYS A 182 -2.87 -27.80 9.06
CA LYS A 182 -3.46 -26.87 8.09
C LYS A 182 -2.68 -25.58 7.89
N ALA A 183 -1.62 -25.36 8.67
CA ALA A 183 -0.75 -24.22 8.52
C ALA A 183 0.72 -24.59 8.70
N ASP A 184 1.58 -24.03 7.83
CA ASP A 184 3.02 -24.15 7.93
C ASP A 184 3.58 -23.01 8.78
N VAL A 185 4.19 -23.35 9.93
CA VAL A 185 4.84 -22.37 10.83
C VAL A 185 6.02 -21.64 10.17
N ASN A 186 6.51 -22.16 9.05
CA ASN A 186 7.57 -21.58 8.23
C ASN A 186 7.06 -21.00 6.90
N GLY A 187 5.74 -20.98 6.69
CA GLY A 187 5.12 -20.42 5.49
C GLY A 187 5.43 -18.93 5.36
N ARG A 188 5.73 -18.45 4.15
CA ARG A 188 6.19 -17.07 3.92
C ARG A 188 5.09 -16.19 3.35
N LYS A 189 5.00 -14.95 3.85
CA LYS A 189 4.18 -13.87 3.29
C LYS A 189 5.07 -12.66 3.05
N ASN A 190 5.13 -12.17 1.82
CA ASN A 190 6.00 -11.04 1.44
C ASN A 190 7.45 -11.22 1.95
N ASP A 191 7.98 -12.43 1.79
CA ASP A 191 9.30 -12.85 2.29
C ASP A 191 9.48 -12.90 3.81
N GLU A 192 8.45 -12.64 4.61
CA GLU A 192 8.47 -12.71 6.07
C GLU A 192 7.96 -14.06 6.60
N TYR A 193 8.47 -14.45 7.78
CA TYR A 193 8.06 -15.65 8.51
C TYR A 193 7.11 -15.27 9.67
N PRO A 194 6.15 -16.13 10.05
CA PRO A 194 5.22 -15.86 11.14
C PRO A 194 5.95 -15.54 12.45
N ILE A 195 7.06 -16.21 12.74
CA ILE A 195 7.86 -15.99 13.95
C ILE A 195 8.44 -14.58 14.06
N ARG A 196 8.72 -13.93 12.91
CA ARG A 196 9.18 -12.55 12.84
C ARG A 196 8.03 -11.57 12.96
N PHE A 197 6.93 -11.84 12.24
CA PHE A 197 5.76 -10.98 12.18
C PHE A 197 5.01 -10.90 13.52
N CYS A 198 4.90 -12.03 14.23
CA CYS A 198 4.14 -12.11 15.47
C CYS A 198 4.92 -11.57 16.67
N ARG A 199 4.51 -10.40 17.16
CA ARG A 199 5.15 -9.75 18.31
C ARG A 199 4.72 -10.28 19.67
N ASP A 200 3.61 -11.03 19.78
CA ASP A 200 3.23 -11.61 21.06
C ASP A 200 4.20 -12.77 21.43
N PRO A 201 4.93 -12.70 22.55
CA PRO A 201 5.90 -13.71 22.97
C PRO A 201 5.25 -15.08 23.21
N ARG A 202 3.96 -15.13 23.58
CA ARG A 202 3.22 -16.38 23.74
C ARG A 202 2.99 -17.06 22.38
N ILE A 203 2.70 -16.28 21.34
CA ILE A 203 2.56 -16.83 19.98
C ILE A 203 3.93 -17.23 19.43
N ALA A 204 4.96 -16.41 19.64
CA ALA A 204 6.32 -16.78 19.25
C ALA A 204 6.77 -18.09 19.92
N SER A 205 6.48 -18.26 21.21
CA SER A 205 6.75 -19.50 21.96
C SER A 205 6.02 -20.70 21.37
N LEU A 206 4.75 -20.54 20.98
CA LEU A 206 4.00 -21.59 20.27
C LEU A 206 4.68 -21.96 18.96
N LEU A 207 5.07 -20.98 18.15
CA LEU A 207 5.70 -21.22 16.86
C LEU A 207 7.06 -21.95 17.01
N ILE A 208 7.88 -21.55 17.98
CA ILE A 208 9.15 -22.24 18.30
C ILE A 208 8.87 -23.69 18.70
N ALA A 209 7.91 -23.92 19.60
CA ALA A 209 7.54 -25.26 20.06
C ALA A 209 7.00 -26.17 18.94
N ARG A 210 6.62 -25.59 17.79
CA ARG A 210 6.12 -26.28 16.61
C ARG A 210 7.11 -26.28 15.44
N GLY A 211 8.38 -25.96 15.70
CA GLY A 211 9.45 -26.09 14.71
C GLY A 211 9.63 -24.88 13.78
N ALA A 212 9.28 -23.68 14.24
CA ALA A 212 9.62 -22.46 13.51
C ALA A 212 11.15 -22.31 13.37
N ARG A 213 11.58 -21.99 12.15
CA ARG A 213 12.98 -21.70 11.83
C ARG A 213 13.38 -20.39 12.48
N LEU A 214 14.51 -20.41 13.18
CA LEU A 214 15.04 -19.22 13.87
C LEU A 214 16.18 -18.56 13.11
N ALA A 215 16.89 -19.34 12.29
CA ALA A 215 17.86 -18.85 11.32
C ALA A 215 17.11 -18.35 10.07
N ILE A 216 16.51 -17.16 10.17
CA ILE A 216 15.80 -16.53 9.07
C ILE A 216 16.67 -15.42 8.44
N PRO A 217 16.74 -15.34 7.10
CA PRO A 217 17.40 -14.23 6.43
C PRO A 217 16.58 -12.94 6.62
N PHE A 218 17.26 -11.85 6.97
CA PHE A 218 16.65 -10.53 7.03
C PHE A 218 16.81 -9.83 5.68
N SER A 219 15.71 -9.29 5.15
CA SER A 219 15.73 -8.49 3.92
C SER A 219 16.31 -7.10 4.17
N GLY A 220 16.99 -6.55 3.16
CA GLY A 220 17.98 -5.46 3.29
C GLY A 220 17.51 -4.08 3.77
N SER A 221 16.25 -3.93 4.19
CA SER A 221 15.75 -2.72 4.84
C SER A 221 15.85 -2.77 6.37
N SER A 222 15.90 -3.97 6.97
CA SER A 222 16.10 -4.11 8.42
C SER A 222 17.59 -4.17 8.75
N PRO A 223 18.07 -3.41 9.76
CA PRO A 223 19.45 -3.52 10.21
C PRO A 223 19.68 -4.77 11.09
N ALA A 224 18.62 -5.51 11.47
CA ALA A 224 18.73 -6.75 12.23
C ALA A 224 19.31 -7.89 11.39
N GLN A 225 20.21 -8.67 11.99
CA GLN A 225 20.80 -9.86 11.39
C GLN A 225 20.12 -11.16 11.85
N ASN A 226 19.39 -11.11 12.97
CA ASN A 226 18.71 -12.26 13.57
C ASN A 226 17.46 -11.82 14.36
N LEU A 227 16.68 -12.79 14.87
CA LEU A 227 15.44 -12.53 15.63
C LEU A 227 15.66 -11.80 16.96
N VAL A 228 16.82 -11.97 17.61
CA VAL A 228 17.16 -11.24 18.84
C VAL A 228 17.36 -9.76 18.51
N GLU A 229 18.14 -9.45 17.48
CA GLU A 229 18.35 -8.07 17.02
C GLU A 229 17.05 -7.37 16.60
N ASP A 230 16.15 -8.07 15.90
CA ASP A 230 14.84 -7.54 15.50
C ASP A 230 13.98 -7.18 16.72
N ALA A 231 13.96 -8.05 17.74
CA ALA A 231 13.26 -7.79 18.99
C ALA A 231 13.89 -6.63 19.79
N VAL A 232 15.22 -6.50 19.80
CA VAL A 232 15.92 -5.37 20.44
C VAL A 232 15.61 -4.04 19.74
N LEU A 233 15.59 -4.02 18.40
CA LEU A 233 15.20 -2.83 17.63
C LEU A 233 13.76 -2.41 17.93
N ALA A 234 12.85 -3.38 18.05
CA ALA A 234 11.46 -3.11 18.41
C ALA A 234 11.34 -2.57 19.84
N ALA A 235 12.07 -3.16 20.81
CA ALA A 235 12.10 -2.69 22.20
C ALA A 235 12.68 -1.27 22.34
N THR A 236 13.57 -0.85 21.44
CA THR A 236 14.21 0.48 21.45
C THR A 236 13.59 1.47 20.45
N ALA A 237 12.43 1.14 19.86
CA ALA A 237 11.74 2.01 18.92
C ALA A 237 11.07 3.21 19.64
N PRO A 238 11.13 4.44 19.08
CA PRO A 238 10.50 5.62 19.67
C PRO A 238 9.00 5.57 19.38
N MET A 239 8.20 4.99 20.27
CA MET A 239 6.73 4.92 20.13
C MET A 239 6.00 5.91 21.04
N SER A 240 4.87 6.44 20.56
CA SER A 240 4.16 7.59 21.16
C SER A 240 3.03 7.25 22.13
N ARG A 241 2.59 5.99 22.30
CA ARG A 241 1.66 5.54 23.36
C ARG A 241 1.86 4.05 23.66
N GLY A 242 1.59 3.60 24.89
CA GLY A 242 1.70 2.18 25.30
C GLY A 242 3.13 1.64 25.38
N ARG A 243 4.11 2.52 25.59
CA ARG A 243 5.54 2.21 25.42
C ARG A 243 6.03 1.08 26.34
N ARG A 244 5.60 1.06 27.60
CA ARG A 244 6.05 0.05 28.59
C ARG A 244 5.64 -1.37 28.22
N GLU A 245 4.37 -1.60 27.91
CA GLU A 245 3.89 -2.92 27.48
C GLU A 245 4.58 -3.38 26.19
N HIS A 246 4.80 -2.46 25.24
CA HIS A 246 5.53 -2.76 24.01
C HIS A 246 6.99 -3.16 24.27
N VAL A 247 7.66 -2.41 25.15
CA VAL A 247 9.03 -2.70 25.59
C VAL A 247 9.11 -4.07 26.26
N GLU A 248 8.25 -4.32 27.24
CA GLU A 248 8.22 -5.57 28.01
C GLU A 248 7.92 -6.77 27.10
N THR A 249 6.95 -6.63 26.21
CA THR A 249 6.61 -7.65 25.20
C THR A 249 7.82 -8.02 24.35
N ASN A 250 8.58 -7.02 23.86
CA ASN A 250 9.75 -7.29 23.04
C ASN A 250 10.95 -7.80 23.86
N LEU A 251 11.12 -7.38 25.12
CA LEU A 251 12.10 -7.97 26.02
C LEU A 251 11.84 -9.46 26.27
N GLN A 252 10.57 -9.83 26.46
CA GLN A 252 10.18 -11.24 26.56
C GLN A 252 10.51 -12.02 25.28
N ARG A 253 10.39 -11.40 24.10
CA ARG A 253 10.85 -12.02 22.84
C ARG A 253 12.37 -12.18 22.79
N VAL A 254 13.13 -11.18 23.24
CA VAL A 254 14.61 -11.29 23.33
C VAL A 254 14.99 -12.49 24.19
N LYS A 255 14.41 -12.60 25.40
CA LYS A 255 14.61 -13.74 26.29
C LYS A 255 14.26 -15.07 25.62
N LEU A 256 13.09 -15.13 24.98
CA LEU A 256 12.59 -16.32 24.31
C LEU A 256 13.51 -16.77 23.18
N PHE A 257 13.96 -15.85 22.31
CA PHE A 257 14.84 -16.17 21.19
C PHE A 257 16.25 -16.55 21.65
N ALA A 258 16.79 -15.85 22.65
CA ALA A 258 18.06 -16.22 23.27
C ALA A 258 18.00 -17.63 23.88
N ALA A 259 16.93 -17.96 24.63
CA ALA A 259 16.71 -19.29 25.19
C ALA A 259 16.54 -20.38 24.12
N ALA A 260 16.04 -20.02 22.94
CA ALA A 260 15.92 -20.91 21.79
C ALA A 260 17.20 -21.02 20.94
N GLY A 261 18.33 -20.46 21.42
CA GLY A 261 19.64 -20.59 20.78
C GLY A 261 19.92 -19.59 19.65
N VAL A 262 19.11 -18.53 19.50
CA VAL A 262 19.42 -17.44 18.57
C VAL A 262 20.59 -16.63 19.12
N SER A 263 21.54 -16.27 18.25
CA SER A 263 22.71 -15.49 18.66
C SER A 263 22.32 -14.19 19.35
N THR A 264 22.90 -13.95 20.53
CA THR A 264 22.75 -12.72 21.31
C THR A 264 23.82 -11.68 20.97
N LYS A 265 24.73 -11.99 20.03
CA LYS A 265 25.68 -11.03 19.49
C LYS A 265 24.93 -10.04 18.62
N ILE A 266 25.11 -8.76 18.91
CA ILE A 266 24.42 -7.68 18.21
C ILE A 266 25.37 -6.93 17.28
N GLY A 267 24.94 -6.69 16.05
CA GLY A 267 25.66 -5.92 15.06
C GLY A 267 25.75 -4.43 15.42
N ALA A 268 26.80 -3.77 14.92
CA ALA A 268 27.11 -2.37 15.25
C ALA A 268 25.97 -1.38 14.95
N GLN A 269 25.07 -1.68 14.00
CA GLN A 269 23.93 -0.81 13.70
C GLN A 269 22.87 -0.82 14.82
N VAL A 270 22.51 -2.01 15.29
CA VAL A 270 21.56 -2.20 16.39
C VAL A 270 22.17 -1.73 17.70
N GLU A 271 23.46 -1.97 17.90
CA GLU A 271 24.20 -1.44 19.05
C GLU A 271 24.17 0.09 19.13
N ARG A 272 24.37 0.80 18.01
CA ARG A 272 24.19 2.27 17.96
C ARG A 272 22.78 2.70 18.34
N ARG A 273 21.76 1.90 18.00
CA ARG A 273 20.36 2.19 18.37
C ARG A 273 20.12 2.02 19.86
N VAL A 274 20.62 0.93 20.45
CA VAL A 274 20.60 0.71 21.91
C VAL A 274 21.32 1.85 22.62
N LYS A 275 22.52 2.23 22.14
CA LYS A 275 23.28 3.36 22.65
C LYS A 275 22.46 4.64 22.61
N TRP A 276 21.94 5.02 21.44
CA TRP A 276 21.10 6.22 21.31
C TRP A 276 19.89 6.17 22.25
N TYR A 277 19.21 5.03 22.36
CA TYR A 277 18.06 4.88 23.26
C TYR A 277 18.45 5.08 24.73
N CYS A 278 19.56 4.49 25.17
CA CYS A 278 20.00 4.53 26.56
C CYS A 278 20.69 5.86 26.96
N HIS A 279 21.19 6.65 26.00
CA HIS A 279 21.89 7.93 26.27
C HIS A 279 21.10 9.18 25.93
N GLU A 280 20.30 9.15 24.86
CA GLU A 280 19.73 10.36 24.25
C GLU A 280 18.25 10.61 24.64
N GLN A 281 17.55 9.59 25.15
CA GLN A 281 16.28 9.82 25.82
C GLN A 281 16.56 10.35 27.23
N ASP A 282 16.49 11.67 27.34
CA ASP A 282 16.64 12.46 28.55
C ASP A 282 16.03 11.76 29.78
N ARG A 283 16.87 11.55 30.81
CA ARG A 283 16.56 10.83 32.07
C ARG A 283 15.31 11.35 32.80
N ALA A 284 14.78 12.51 32.42
CA ALA A 284 13.76 13.24 33.16
C ALA A 284 12.30 12.98 32.73
N THR A 285 12.02 12.36 31.58
CA THR A 285 10.62 12.24 31.10
C THR A 285 10.09 10.81 30.91
N LEU A 286 10.91 9.77 30.96
CA LEU A 286 10.49 8.42 30.50
C LEU A 286 10.88 7.23 31.39
N GLY A 287 11.56 7.44 32.52
CA GLY A 287 11.42 6.60 33.73
C GLY A 287 11.62 5.07 33.66
N GLU A 288 12.43 4.51 32.75
CA GLU A 288 12.75 3.06 32.78
C GLU A 288 14.26 2.75 32.68
N PRO A 289 15.07 3.17 33.69
CA PRO A 289 16.48 2.77 33.78
C PRO A 289 16.69 1.24 33.80
N ASP A 290 15.65 0.49 34.18
CA ASP A 290 15.68 -0.98 34.23
C ASP A 290 15.78 -1.64 32.84
N LEU A 291 15.25 -1.02 31.79
CA LEU A 291 15.29 -1.59 30.43
C LEU A 291 16.73 -1.74 29.92
N CYS A 292 17.54 -0.68 30.03
CA CYS A 292 18.93 -0.72 29.54
C CYS A 292 19.76 -1.73 30.35
N LYS A 293 19.50 -1.85 31.65
CA LYS A 293 20.13 -2.86 32.52
C LYS A 293 19.70 -4.28 32.14
N GLU A 294 18.43 -4.47 31.81
CA GLU A 294 17.90 -5.76 31.40
C GLU A 294 18.44 -6.19 30.04
N LEU A 295 18.48 -5.28 29.06
CA LEU A 295 19.12 -5.54 27.76
C LEU A 295 20.60 -5.91 27.93
N ALA A 296 21.33 -5.24 28.83
CA ALA A 296 22.72 -5.57 29.13
C ALA A 296 22.93 -7.04 29.54
N GLY A 297 21.97 -7.60 30.27
CA GLY A 297 22.01 -8.99 30.73
C GLY A 297 21.56 -10.00 29.68
N LEU A 298 20.87 -9.54 28.63
CA LEU A 298 20.28 -10.42 27.61
C LEU A 298 21.09 -10.48 26.31
N VAL A 299 21.88 -9.44 26.01
CA VAL A 299 22.59 -9.33 24.74
C VAL A 299 24.06 -8.94 24.93
N GLN A 300 24.92 -9.45 24.04
CA GLN A 300 26.34 -9.14 24.07
C GLN A 300 26.58 -7.78 23.40
N LEU A 301 26.84 -6.77 24.22
CA LEU A 301 27.20 -5.41 23.78
C LEU A 301 28.70 -5.18 23.96
N THR A 302 29.27 -4.34 23.11
CA THR A 302 30.65 -3.85 23.25
C THR A 302 30.79 -3.09 24.59
N PRO A 303 31.89 -3.27 25.34
CA PRO A 303 32.16 -2.48 26.54
C PRO A 303 32.03 -0.98 26.28
N GLY A 304 31.38 -0.25 27.19
CA GLY A 304 31.13 1.18 27.04
C GLY A 304 29.87 1.56 26.23
N THR A 305 29.14 0.60 25.66
CA THR A 305 27.87 0.90 24.94
C THR A 305 26.79 1.45 25.87
N LEU A 306 26.74 0.96 27.10
CA LEU A 306 25.75 1.38 28.12
C LEU A 306 26.31 2.39 29.13
N GLU A 307 27.64 2.57 29.18
CA GLU A 307 28.22 3.54 30.10
C GLU A 307 27.82 4.95 29.65
N PRO A 308 27.21 5.77 30.54
CA PRO A 308 26.90 7.15 30.20
C PRO A 308 28.17 7.79 29.68
N SER A 309 28.11 8.32 28.45
CA SER A 309 29.25 9.01 27.87
C SER A 309 29.73 10.02 28.92
N ALA A 310 30.88 9.76 29.54
CA ALA A 310 31.44 10.63 30.56
C ALA A 310 31.38 12.03 29.97
N ALA A 311 30.52 12.88 30.55
CA ALA A 311 30.13 14.13 29.94
C ALA A 311 31.41 14.85 29.55
N LYS A 312 31.65 14.95 28.24
CA LYS A 312 32.76 15.74 27.74
C LYS A 312 32.38 17.14 28.15
N ALA A 313 33.00 17.64 29.23
CA ALA A 313 32.85 19.00 29.69
C ALA A 313 32.91 19.91 28.45
N PRO A 314 32.04 20.92 28.34
CA PRO A 314 31.99 21.76 27.15
C PRO A 314 33.39 22.30 26.91
N ALA A 315 34.02 21.81 25.84
CA ALA A 315 35.31 22.33 25.42
C ALA A 315 35.08 23.81 25.13
N ALA A 316 35.79 24.66 25.89
CA ALA A 316 35.76 26.10 25.72
C ALA A 316 35.90 26.45 24.24
N SER A 317 35.04 27.38 23.83
CA SER A 317 34.98 28.01 22.53
C SER A 317 36.37 28.18 21.90
N ALA A 318 36.71 27.32 20.95
CA ALA A 318 37.83 27.56 20.05
C ALA A 318 37.34 28.54 18.99
N ALA A 319 37.92 29.73 19.00
CA ALA A 319 37.66 30.79 18.04
C ALA A 319 37.71 30.24 16.61
N MET A 320 36.64 30.48 15.86
CA MET A 320 36.61 30.30 14.41
C MET A 320 37.67 31.21 13.77
N VAL A 321 38.71 30.59 13.22
CA VAL A 321 39.56 31.24 12.21
C VAL A 321 38.76 31.24 10.90
N PRO A 322 38.60 32.38 10.20
CA PRO A 322 37.91 32.41 8.93
C PRO A 322 38.78 31.72 7.86
N PHE A 323 38.35 30.53 7.42
CA PHE A 323 38.88 29.91 6.21
C PHE A 323 38.23 30.59 5.00
N ALA A 324 38.99 31.44 4.31
CA ALA A 324 38.65 31.91 2.98
C ALA A 324 38.88 30.78 1.98
N PHE A 325 37.80 30.30 1.33
CA PHE A 325 37.92 29.40 0.19
C PHE A 325 38.44 30.20 -1.02
N PRO A 326 39.47 29.71 -1.74
CA PRO A 326 39.82 30.29 -3.04
C PRO A 326 38.65 30.11 -4.01
N ALA A 327 38.36 31.17 -4.77
CA ALA A 327 37.33 31.14 -5.80
C ALA A 327 37.62 30.02 -6.81
N PRO A 328 36.60 29.26 -7.26
CA PRO A 328 36.79 28.25 -8.29
C PRO A 328 37.26 28.91 -9.60
N PRO A 329 38.15 28.25 -10.36
CA PRO A 329 38.57 28.76 -11.66
C PRO A 329 37.38 28.81 -12.63
N PRO A 330 37.37 29.76 -13.58
CA PRO A 330 36.29 29.87 -14.56
C PRO A 330 36.19 28.58 -15.40
N PRO A 331 34.97 28.09 -15.66
CA PRO A 331 34.78 26.89 -16.46
C PRO A 331 35.28 27.12 -17.89
N LYS A 332 36.02 26.13 -18.42
CA LYS A 332 36.46 26.12 -19.82
C LYS A 332 35.22 26.12 -20.76
N PRO A 333 35.26 26.84 -21.88
CA PRO A 333 34.16 26.88 -22.84
C PRO A 333 33.91 25.48 -23.42
N VAL A 334 32.71 24.97 -23.20
CA VAL A 334 32.18 23.76 -23.85
C VAL A 334 31.80 24.14 -25.29
N PRO A 335 32.20 23.37 -26.32
CA PRO A 335 31.79 23.64 -27.70
C PRO A 335 30.26 23.54 -27.82
N ALA A 336 29.67 24.52 -28.51
CA ALA A 336 28.23 24.66 -28.68
C ALA A 336 27.61 23.40 -29.31
N PRO A 337 26.53 22.84 -28.74
CA PRO A 337 25.71 21.86 -29.43
C PRO A 337 25.04 22.53 -30.63
N LEU A 338 25.00 21.82 -31.76
CA LEU A 338 24.14 22.14 -32.90
C LEU A 338 22.67 22.05 -32.46
N GLU A 339 22.13 23.13 -31.91
CA GLU A 339 20.72 23.25 -31.56
C GLU A 339 19.96 23.87 -32.74
N ALA A 340 19.21 23.05 -33.47
CA ALA A 340 17.96 23.52 -34.05
C ALA A 340 16.90 23.48 -32.93
N PRO A 341 16.20 24.58 -32.61
CA PRO A 341 15.17 24.57 -31.59
C PRO A 341 13.98 23.74 -32.05
N TYR A 342 13.90 22.50 -31.57
CA TYR A 342 12.66 21.71 -31.62
C TYR A 342 11.62 22.38 -30.70
N GLN A 343 10.59 22.95 -31.29
CA GLN A 343 9.48 23.56 -30.56
C GLN A 343 8.51 22.47 -30.09
N PHE A 344 8.25 22.44 -28.79
CA PHE A 344 7.16 21.63 -28.24
C PHE A 344 5.80 22.16 -28.74
N PRO A 345 4.86 21.28 -29.12
CA PRO A 345 3.45 21.66 -29.13
C PRO A 345 3.04 22.00 -27.69
N ARG A 346 3.00 23.30 -27.38
CA ARG A 346 2.45 23.81 -26.12
C ARG A 346 0.98 23.45 -26.07
N GLY A 347 0.60 22.61 -25.11
CA GLY A 347 -0.77 22.12 -24.97
C GLY A 347 -1.16 21.30 -26.20
N GLN A 348 -0.80 20.02 -26.23
CA GLN A 348 -1.53 19.10 -27.10
C GLN A 348 -3.00 19.21 -26.69
N THR A 349 -3.79 19.80 -27.59
CA THR A 349 -5.25 19.65 -27.61
C THR A 349 -5.51 18.17 -27.32
N PRO A 350 -6.39 17.82 -26.36
CA PRO A 350 -6.61 16.42 -26.00
C PRO A 350 -6.73 15.62 -27.29
N ALA A 351 -5.80 14.67 -27.48
CA ALA A 351 -5.77 13.87 -28.68
C ALA A 351 -7.20 13.35 -28.91
N PRO A 352 -7.73 13.44 -30.15
CA PRO A 352 -9.10 13.03 -30.45
C PRO A 352 -9.33 11.66 -29.81
N ALA A 353 -10.48 11.50 -29.15
CA ALA A 353 -10.78 10.35 -28.27
C ALA A 353 -10.39 9.04 -28.96
N GLN A 354 -9.18 8.56 -28.66
CA GLN A 354 -8.61 7.43 -29.35
C GLN A 354 -9.37 6.20 -28.88
N SER A 355 -9.90 5.42 -29.81
CA SER A 355 -10.54 4.15 -29.46
C SER A 355 -9.55 3.31 -28.66
N CYS A 356 -10.01 2.66 -27.58
CA CYS A 356 -9.13 1.82 -26.77
C CYS A 356 -8.81 0.49 -27.46
N SER A 357 -8.16 0.54 -28.61
CA SER A 357 -7.80 -0.64 -29.39
C SER A 357 -6.81 -0.31 -30.49
N PHE A 358 -5.91 -1.25 -30.79
CA PHE A 358 -5.01 -1.19 -31.95
C PHE A 358 -5.61 -1.86 -33.20
N MET A 359 -6.94 -1.82 -33.37
CA MET A 359 -7.61 -2.52 -34.47
C MET A 359 -7.13 -2.05 -35.85
N GLU A 360 -6.77 -0.78 -35.99
CA GLU A 360 -6.30 -0.19 -37.24
C GLU A 360 -4.83 -0.54 -37.55
N ALA A 361 -4.07 -1.07 -36.59
CA ALA A 361 -2.64 -1.27 -36.72
C ALA A 361 -2.23 -2.58 -37.42
N GLU A 362 -3.18 -3.36 -37.94
CA GLU A 362 -2.95 -4.66 -38.63
C GLU A 362 -1.83 -5.50 -37.98
N LEU A 363 -2.00 -5.84 -36.69
CA LEU A 363 -0.97 -6.58 -35.95
C LEU A 363 -0.72 -7.96 -36.58
N PRO A 364 0.54 -8.41 -36.70
CA PRO A 364 0.85 -9.73 -37.24
C PRO A 364 0.04 -10.85 -36.55
N PRO A 365 -0.43 -11.86 -37.30
CA PRO A 365 -1.29 -12.92 -36.75
C PRO A 365 -0.62 -13.70 -35.62
N ASP A 366 0.71 -13.84 -35.64
CA ASP A 366 1.54 -14.53 -34.65
C ASP A 366 1.98 -13.65 -33.46
N THR A 367 1.51 -12.39 -33.39
CA THR A 367 1.83 -11.47 -32.28
C THR A 367 1.46 -12.06 -30.91
N ILE A 368 2.43 -12.09 -29.99
CA ILE A 368 2.20 -12.40 -28.58
C ILE A 368 1.94 -11.13 -27.78
N VAL A 369 1.09 -11.23 -26.75
CA VAL A 369 0.83 -10.10 -25.84
C VAL A 369 1.53 -10.37 -24.51
N VAL A 370 2.45 -9.50 -24.14
CA VAL A 370 3.18 -9.61 -22.87
C VAL A 370 2.76 -8.47 -21.96
N VAL A 371 2.41 -8.81 -20.72
CA VAL A 371 2.08 -7.83 -19.70
C VAL A 371 3.27 -7.65 -18.78
N ALA A 372 3.64 -6.40 -18.50
CA ALA A 372 4.66 -6.07 -17.52
C ALA A 372 4.20 -4.92 -16.63
N GLY A 373 4.66 -4.90 -15.38
CA GLY A 373 4.29 -3.80 -14.49
C GLY A 373 4.89 -3.86 -13.10
N GLY A 374 4.47 -2.91 -12.29
CA GLY A 374 4.79 -2.84 -10.87
C GLY A 374 4.02 -1.71 -10.22
N TYR A 375 4.18 -1.53 -8.92
CA TYR A 375 3.61 -0.35 -8.26
C TYR A 375 4.33 0.94 -8.71
N ALA A 376 5.67 0.92 -8.67
CA ALA A 376 6.54 2.04 -8.98
C ALA A 376 7.89 1.56 -9.54
N GLY A 377 8.49 2.33 -10.44
CA GLY A 377 9.82 2.07 -10.97
C GLY A 377 10.93 2.67 -10.10
N ARG A 378 12.13 2.80 -10.67
CA ARG A 378 13.21 3.59 -10.02
C ARG A 378 12.86 5.08 -10.06
N ARG A 379 13.10 5.80 -8.96
CA ARG A 379 12.78 7.22 -8.86
C ARG A 379 13.61 8.06 -9.84
N LEU A 380 12.97 9.08 -10.42
CA LEU A 380 13.62 10.08 -11.27
C LEU A 380 13.85 11.38 -10.50
N PRO A 381 14.90 12.17 -10.87
CA PRO A 381 15.17 13.46 -10.24
C PRO A 381 14.29 14.60 -10.78
N PHE A 382 13.44 14.32 -11.77
CA PHE A 382 12.53 15.29 -12.40
C PHE A 382 11.11 14.72 -12.47
N GLN A 383 10.14 15.58 -12.79
CA GLN A 383 8.74 15.20 -12.95
C GLN A 383 8.33 15.08 -14.41
N ILE A 384 7.31 14.26 -14.66
CA ILE A 384 6.58 14.22 -15.93
C ILE A 384 5.15 14.71 -15.78
N ASP A 385 4.64 14.90 -14.56
CA ASP A 385 3.32 15.49 -14.30
C ASP A 385 3.29 16.25 -12.97
N GLN A 386 2.10 16.75 -12.59
CA GLN A 386 1.84 17.47 -11.35
C GLN A 386 0.91 16.69 -10.40
N SER A 387 0.90 15.35 -10.49
CA SER A 387 0.04 14.50 -9.67
C SER A 387 0.34 14.57 -8.16
N GLY A 388 1.51 15.12 -7.81
CA GLY A 388 2.07 15.08 -6.47
C GLY A 388 2.95 13.86 -6.25
N SER A 389 2.81 12.79 -7.04
CA SER A 389 3.66 11.59 -7.02
C SER A 389 4.98 11.83 -7.75
N GLN A 390 6.07 11.29 -7.20
CA GLN A 390 7.38 11.42 -7.84
C GLN A 390 7.45 10.54 -9.08
N ALA A 391 7.86 11.11 -10.21
CA ALA A 391 8.06 10.32 -11.42
C ALA A 391 9.09 9.20 -11.23
N THR A 392 8.80 8.06 -11.83
CA THR A 392 9.63 6.87 -11.81
C THR A 392 9.89 6.37 -13.23
N GLN A 393 10.81 5.42 -13.36
CA GLN A 393 11.13 4.76 -14.62
C GLN A 393 11.19 3.25 -14.44
N PHE A 394 10.61 2.52 -15.39
CA PHE A 394 10.97 1.13 -15.62
C PHE A 394 11.89 1.01 -16.81
N ASP A 395 12.94 0.20 -16.67
CA ASP A 395 13.82 -0.23 -17.75
C ASP A 395 13.33 -1.61 -18.22
N ILE A 396 12.69 -1.65 -19.38
CA ILE A 396 12.11 -2.86 -19.97
C ILE A 396 13.05 -3.38 -21.05
N ALA A 397 13.50 -4.64 -20.92
CA ALA A 397 14.33 -5.30 -21.92
C ALA A 397 13.58 -6.49 -22.52
N VAL A 398 13.37 -6.49 -23.83
CA VAL A 398 12.57 -7.52 -24.53
C VAL A 398 13.44 -8.40 -25.41
N HIS A 399 13.37 -9.71 -25.20
CA HIS A 399 14.00 -10.72 -26.03
C HIS A 399 12.96 -11.74 -26.48
N ALA A 400 12.53 -11.69 -27.75
CA ALA A 400 11.44 -12.53 -28.26
C ALA A 400 11.70 -13.04 -29.69
N ASP A 401 11.14 -14.21 -30.00
CA ASP A 401 11.16 -14.78 -31.36
C ASP A 401 9.97 -14.30 -32.21
N LYS A 402 8.84 -13.99 -31.57
CA LYS A 402 7.61 -13.53 -32.22
C LYS A 402 7.45 -12.02 -32.08
N PRO A 403 6.64 -11.37 -32.94
CA PRO A 403 6.23 -9.99 -32.74
C PRO A 403 5.58 -9.81 -31.36
N VAL A 404 5.95 -8.76 -30.63
CA VAL A 404 5.50 -8.52 -29.25
C VAL A 404 4.64 -7.26 -29.17
N ALA A 405 3.45 -7.39 -28.60
CA ALA A 405 2.64 -6.27 -28.13
C ALA A 405 2.75 -6.18 -26.60
N LEU A 406 3.08 -5.00 -26.08
CA LEU A 406 3.28 -4.78 -24.64
C LEU A 406 2.05 -4.16 -23.99
N VAL A 407 1.67 -4.68 -22.82
CA VAL A 407 0.75 -4.04 -21.88
C VAL A 407 1.54 -3.66 -20.63
N LEU A 408 1.71 -2.36 -20.39
CA LEU A 408 2.54 -1.83 -19.32
C LEU A 408 1.65 -1.15 -18.26
N GLY A 409 1.88 -1.41 -16.98
CA GLY A 409 1.01 -0.92 -15.91
C GLY A 409 1.71 -0.49 -14.63
N ALA A 410 1.55 0.76 -14.21
CA ALA A 410 2.13 1.30 -12.96
C ALA A 410 1.20 2.26 -12.21
N TYR A 411 1.34 2.32 -10.88
CA TYR A 411 0.58 3.28 -10.08
C TYR A 411 1.17 4.70 -10.24
N ASP A 412 2.46 4.83 -9.98
CA ASP A 412 3.20 6.11 -10.04
C ASP A 412 3.28 6.70 -11.45
N PRO A 413 3.54 8.03 -11.57
CA PRO A 413 3.85 8.63 -12.86
C PRO A 413 5.13 7.99 -13.39
N THR A 414 5.05 7.38 -14.56
CA THR A 414 6.06 6.39 -14.98
C THR A 414 6.48 6.58 -16.42
N ILE A 415 7.80 6.58 -16.63
CA ILE A 415 8.41 6.43 -17.95
C ILE A 415 8.79 4.96 -18.15
N TRP A 416 8.32 4.36 -19.23
CA TRP A 416 8.69 3.02 -19.65
C TRP A 416 9.81 3.13 -20.69
N SER A 417 11.06 2.94 -20.27
CA SER A 417 12.22 2.95 -21.16
C SER A 417 12.41 1.57 -21.77
N VAL A 418 12.02 1.42 -23.03
CA VAL A 418 11.98 0.13 -23.69
C VAL A 418 13.23 -0.10 -24.55
N GLY A 419 13.88 -1.23 -24.33
CA GLY A 419 14.92 -1.78 -25.19
C GLY A 419 14.58 -3.20 -25.63
N TRP A 420 15.21 -3.67 -26.71
CA TRP A 420 14.98 -5.00 -27.27
C TRP A 420 16.28 -5.59 -27.83
N SER A 421 16.33 -6.91 -27.93
CA SER A 421 17.46 -7.61 -28.55
C SER A 421 17.36 -7.62 -30.07
N GLU A 422 18.45 -7.94 -30.75
CA GLU A 422 18.43 -8.19 -32.20
C GLU A 422 17.35 -9.22 -32.59
N GLY A 423 16.67 -8.97 -33.72
CA GLY A 423 15.57 -9.79 -34.23
C GLY A 423 14.25 -9.69 -33.46
N THR A 424 14.21 -9.05 -32.28
CA THR A 424 12.96 -8.79 -31.56
C THR A 424 12.20 -7.65 -32.23
N ARG A 425 10.90 -7.83 -32.48
CA ARG A 425 10.02 -6.79 -33.08
C ARG A 425 8.89 -6.42 -32.10
N ILE A 426 8.94 -5.20 -31.57
CA ILE A 426 7.84 -4.64 -30.77
C ILE A 426 6.86 -3.95 -31.72
N VAL A 427 5.61 -4.43 -31.77
CA VAL A 427 4.62 -3.97 -32.74
C VAL A 427 3.64 -2.94 -32.20
N ALA A 428 3.43 -2.89 -30.88
CA ALA A 428 2.55 -1.90 -30.24
C ALA A 428 2.77 -1.87 -28.71
N VAL A 429 2.47 -0.74 -28.07
CA VAL A 429 2.53 -0.59 -26.61
C VAL A 429 1.28 0.07 -26.06
N PHE A 430 0.60 -0.60 -25.14
CA PHE A 430 -0.46 -0.05 -24.30
C PHE A 430 0.07 0.22 -22.90
N ALA A 431 0.24 1.47 -22.51
CA ALA A 431 0.65 1.85 -21.16
C ALA A 431 -0.52 2.43 -20.36
N THR A 432 -0.75 1.90 -19.16
CA THR A 432 -1.86 2.25 -18.29
C THR A 432 -1.39 2.49 -16.86
N GLY A 433 -2.08 3.34 -16.10
CA GLY A 433 -1.67 3.59 -14.72
C GLY A 433 -2.58 4.53 -13.96
N TYR A 434 -2.30 4.74 -12.68
CA TYR A 434 -3.06 5.74 -11.92
C TYR A 434 -2.66 7.15 -12.35
N HIS A 435 -1.35 7.44 -12.38
CA HIS A 435 -0.81 8.73 -12.83
C HIS A 435 -0.28 8.68 -14.28
N ARG A 436 0.31 9.77 -14.78
CA ARG A 436 0.75 9.89 -16.19
C ARG A 436 1.72 8.76 -16.57
N GLN A 437 1.44 8.12 -17.70
CA GLN A 437 2.32 7.10 -18.29
C GLN A 437 2.98 7.66 -19.56
N ALA A 438 4.27 7.39 -19.74
CA ALA A 438 5.03 7.78 -20.92
C ALA A 438 5.90 6.61 -21.40
N VAL A 439 6.05 6.44 -22.72
CA VAL A 439 6.85 5.34 -23.29
C VAL A 439 8.02 5.94 -24.06
N ALA A 440 9.22 5.54 -23.68
CA ALA A 440 10.49 5.98 -24.22
C ALA A 440 11.20 4.82 -24.94
N GLY A 441 12.15 5.16 -25.81
CA GLY A 441 13.07 4.18 -26.38
C GLY A 441 12.52 3.36 -27.56
N LEU A 442 11.29 3.60 -28.04
CA LEU A 442 10.73 2.87 -29.18
C LEU A 442 11.14 3.49 -30.53
N PRO A 443 11.25 2.69 -31.61
CA PRO A 443 11.43 3.22 -32.96
C PRO A 443 10.28 4.14 -33.35
N LYS A 444 10.58 5.18 -34.14
CA LYS A 444 9.56 6.01 -34.75
C LYS A 444 8.54 5.17 -35.53
N GLY A 445 7.25 5.41 -35.27
CA GLY A 445 6.15 4.71 -35.94
C GLY A 445 5.60 3.51 -35.18
N THR A 446 6.23 3.05 -34.10
CA THR A 446 5.59 2.06 -33.21
C THR A 446 4.37 2.68 -32.54
N PRO A 447 3.16 2.14 -32.73
CA PRO A 447 1.94 2.71 -32.18
C PRO A 447 1.90 2.56 -30.65
N VAL A 448 1.57 3.64 -29.96
CA VAL A 448 1.49 3.71 -28.50
C VAL A 448 0.13 4.28 -28.09
N ILE A 449 -0.54 3.61 -27.15
CA ILE A 449 -1.71 4.14 -26.44
C ILE A 449 -1.30 4.32 -24.98
N THR A 450 -1.51 5.52 -24.44
CA THR A 450 -1.33 5.81 -23.02
C THR A 450 -2.67 6.15 -22.39
N THR A 451 -2.92 5.65 -21.18
CA THR A 451 -4.10 6.01 -20.41
C THR A 451 -3.77 6.10 -18.93
N SER A 452 -4.48 6.95 -18.22
CA SER A 452 -4.32 7.12 -16.78
C SER A 452 -5.64 7.46 -16.09
N TYR A 453 -5.72 7.30 -14.77
CA TYR A 453 -6.88 7.76 -13.99
C TYR A 453 -7.07 9.27 -14.13
N GLU A 454 -5.99 10.02 -14.27
CA GLU A 454 -5.98 11.46 -14.54
C GLU A 454 -5.22 11.65 -15.86
N PRO A 455 -5.88 11.88 -17.03
CA PRO A 455 -7.18 12.53 -17.25
C PRO A 455 -8.39 11.60 -17.59
N ARG A 456 -8.44 10.35 -17.12
CA ARG A 456 -9.50 9.34 -17.42
C ARG A 456 -9.62 9.04 -18.92
N GLY A 457 -8.59 8.41 -19.49
CA GLY A 457 -8.62 7.97 -20.89
C GLY A 457 -9.73 6.95 -21.19
N ALA A 458 -10.12 6.83 -22.47
CA ALA A 458 -11.17 5.91 -22.93
C ALA A 458 -10.90 4.44 -22.62
N CYS A 459 -9.63 4.11 -22.32
CA CYS A 459 -9.19 2.78 -21.90
C CYS A 459 -9.43 2.47 -20.42
N GLY A 460 -9.91 3.43 -19.62
CA GLY A 460 -9.85 3.33 -18.17
C GLY A 460 -8.40 3.32 -17.68
N TYR A 461 -8.18 2.79 -16.49
CA TYR A 461 -6.84 2.72 -15.90
C TYR A 461 -6.67 1.43 -15.12
N ARG A 462 -5.48 0.85 -15.19
CA ARG A 462 -5.04 -0.28 -14.36
C ARG A 462 -3.54 -0.19 -14.12
N TYR A 463 -3.07 -0.86 -13.08
CA TYR A 463 -1.65 -1.09 -12.85
C TYR A 463 -1.49 -2.53 -12.38
N PHE A 464 -0.31 -3.11 -12.59
CA PHE A 464 -0.09 -4.53 -12.33
C PHE A 464 0.89 -4.69 -11.18
N ASN A 465 0.38 -5.08 -10.01
CA ASN A 465 1.20 -5.34 -8.84
C ASN A 465 1.98 -6.65 -8.97
N GLU A 466 3.00 -6.80 -8.12
CA GLU A 466 3.68 -8.07 -7.94
C GLU A 466 2.65 -9.16 -7.58
N GLY A 467 2.70 -10.28 -8.31
CA GLY A 467 1.74 -11.39 -8.17
C GLY A 467 0.50 -11.30 -9.05
N ALA A 468 0.40 -10.31 -9.97
CA ALA A 468 -0.63 -10.33 -11.01
C ALA A 468 -0.62 -11.65 -11.80
N SER A 469 -1.80 -12.24 -12.01
CA SER A 469 -2.00 -13.46 -12.79
C SER A 469 -2.49 -13.14 -14.20
N LEU A 470 -2.38 -14.10 -15.12
CA LEU A 470 -2.92 -14.00 -16.48
C LEU A 470 -4.41 -13.60 -16.48
N ASP A 471 -5.22 -14.21 -15.62
CA ASP A 471 -6.65 -13.91 -15.54
C ASP A 471 -6.93 -12.45 -15.16
N SER A 472 -6.15 -11.91 -14.23
CA SER A 472 -6.32 -10.53 -13.77
C SER A 472 -5.99 -9.49 -14.85
N VAL A 473 -5.05 -9.80 -15.75
CA VAL A 473 -4.54 -8.86 -16.76
C VAL A 473 -5.20 -9.02 -18.13
N ASN A 474 -5.80 -10.19 -18.40
CA ASN A 474 -6.41 -10.52 -19.68
C ASN A 474 -7.51 -9.56 -20.12
N SER A 475 -8.21 -8.90 -19.18
CA SER A 475 -9.17 -7.84 -19.53
C SER A 475 -8.52 -6.66 -20.27
N SER A 476 -7.37 -6.19 -19.80
CA SER A 476 -6.60 -5.11 -20.42
C SER A 476 -6.01 -5.53 -21.77
N ALA A 477 -5.44 -6.75 -21.82
CA ALA A 477 -4.89 -7.31 -23.05
C ALA A 477 -5.96 -7.44 -24.13
N ARG A 478 -7.14 -7.97 -23.81
CA ARG A 478 -8.25 -8.11 -24.76
C ARG A 478 -8.84 -6.78 -25.18
N GLN A 479 -8.88 -5.80 -24.29
CA GLN A 479 -9.36 -4.46 -24.63
C GLN A 479 -8.46 -3.82 -25.69
N ALA A 480 -7.16 -3.76 -25.44
CA ALA A 480 -6.20 -3.11 -26.33
C ALA A 480 -5.92 -3.93 -27.61
N PHE A 481 -5.75 -5.25 -27.49
CA PHE A 481 -5.19 -6.10 -28.55
C PHE A 481 -6.12 -7.22 -29.04
N ARG A 482 -7.33 -7.37 -28.46
CA ARG A 482 -8.26 -8.48 -28.74
C ARG A 482 -7.66 -9.87 -28.56
N ARG A 483 -6.60 -9.98 -27.76
CA ARG A 483 -5.88 -11.22 -27.46
C ARG A 483 -5.67 -11.34 -25.95
N ASN A 484 -5.59 -12.57 -25.46
CA ASN A 484 -5.15 -12.82 -24.09
C ASN A 484 -3.64 -12.54 -23.97
N ALA A 485 -3.20 -12.20 -22.77
CA ALA A 485 -1.78 -12.19 -22.45
C ALA A 485 -1.22 -13.61 -22.54
N THR A 486 -0.01 -13.73 -23.07
CA THR A 486 0.77 -14.96 -23.10
C THR A 486 1.57 -15.11 -21.80
N SER A 487 2.10 -14.00 -21.30
CA SER A 487 3.01 -13.97 -20.14
C SER A 487 2.83 -12.69 -19.30
N VAL A 488 3.22 -12.76 -18.02
CA VAL A 488 3.13 -11.64 -17.06
C VAL A 488 4.45 -11.47 -16.30
N TYR A 489 5.00 -10.26 -16.35
CA TYR A 489 6.27 -9.88 -15.72
C TYR A 489 6.08 -8.71 -14.75
N THR A 490 5.72 -8.99 -13.49
CA THR A 490 5.46 -7.96 -12.48
C THR A 490 6.50 -7.87 -11.36
N LYS A 491 7.58 -8.65 -11.47
CA LYS A 491 8.70 -8.64 -10.52
C LYS A 491 9.79 -7.69 -11.00
N ALA A 492 9.64 -6.40 -10.68
CA ALA A 492 10.59 -5.38 -11.09
C ALA A 492 11.66 -5.13 -10.02
N ARG A 493 12.87 -5.68 -10.21
CA ARG A 493 13.98 -5.43 -9.28
C ARG A 493 14.65 -4.10 -9.63
N GLY A 494 14.52 -3.11 -8.74
CA GLY A 494 15.11 -1.78 -8.96
C GLY A 494 14.54 -1.04 -10.18
N GLY A 495 13.30 -1.34 -10.56
CA GLY A 495 12.69 -0.78 -11.77
C GLY A 495 13.12 -1.48 -13.07
N ARG A 496 13.86 -2.58 -13.03
CA ARG A 496 14.18 -3.35 -14.24
C ARG A 496 13.25 -4.54 -14.41
N ILE A 497 12.80 -4.75 -15.65
CA ILE A 497 12.01 -5.93 -16.06
C ILE A 497 12.63 -6.49 -17.33
N GLU A 498 13.03 -7.76 -17.29
CA GLU A 498 13.53 -8.51 -18.44
C GLU A 498 12.45 -9.49 -18.89
N ILE A 499 12.07 -9.40 -20.16
CA ILE A 499 11.06 -10.23 -20.83
C ILE A 499 11.80 -11.20 -21.75
N THR A 500 11.71 -12.50 -21.47
CA THR A 500 12.43 -13.55 -22.21
C THR A 500 11.44 -14.53 -22.81
N GLU A 501 11.09 -14.30 -24.07
CA GLU A 501 10.14 -15.06 -24.89
C GLU A 501 10.84 -15.61 -26.16
N SER A 502 12.14 -15.86 -26.06
CA SER A 502 12.99 -16.34 -27.15
C SER A 502 13.84 -17.52 -26.70
N THR A 503 14.13 -18.40 -27.63
CA THR A 503 15.12 -19.48 -27.48
C THR A 503 16.47 -19.14 -28.12
N ARG A 504 16.57 -17.99 -28.81
CA ARG A 504 17.80 -17.53 -29.44
C ARG A 504 18.81 -17.10 -28.37
N PRO A 505 20.12 -17.15 -28.67
CA PRO A 505 21.12 -16.55 -27.79
C PRO A 505 20.95 -15.03 -27.68
N LEU A 506 20.99 -14.50 -26.45
CA LEU A 506 20.93 -13.05 -26.21
C LEU A 506 22.27 -12.40 -26.53
N GLN A 507 22.30 -11.52 -27.54
CA GLN A 507 23.50 -10.78 -27.95
C GLN A 507 23.63 -9.38 -27.30
N GLY A 508 22.58 -8.93 -26.58
CA GLY A 508 22.50 -7.61 -25.97
C GLY A 508 21.16 -6.94 -26.24
N TYR A 509 20.97 -5.74 -25.69
CA TYR A 509 19.79 -4.92 -25.88
C TYR A 509 20.16 -3.57 -26.52
N VAL A 510 19.31 -3.10 -27.43
CA VAL A 510 19.36 -1.77 -28.02
C VAL A 510 18.09 -1.00 -27.67
N THR A 511 18.12 0.32 -27.78
CA THR A 511 16.96 1.20 -27.60
C THR A 511 17.00 2.31 -28.65
N SER A 512 15.84 2.82 -29.05
CA SER A 512 15.80 3.95 -29.99
C SER A 512 16.16 5.25 -29.28
N PRO A 513 17.05 6.08 -29.88
CA PRO A 513 17.31 7.42 -29.37
C PRO A 513 16.21 8.44 -29.69
N ASP A 514 15.17 8.06 -30.47
CA ASP A 514 14.14 8.99 -30.96
C ASP A 514 13.33 9.65 -29.84
N THR A 515 13.09 8.92 -28.75
CA THR A 515 12.30 9.40 -27.61
C THR A 515 12.99 9.04 -26.30
N PRO A 516 14.06 9.76 -25.91
CA PRO A 516 14.78 9.48 -24.68
C PRO A 516 13.91 9.79 -23.45
N PRO A 517 14.08 9.12 -22.31
CA PRO A 517 13.29 9.38 -21.10
C PRO A 517 13.23 10.86 -20.69
N GLU A 518 14.34 11.59 -20.83
CA GLU A 518 14.48 12.99 -20.47
C GLU A 518 13.59 13.92 -21.32
N SER A 519 13.15 13.47 -22.50
CA SER A 519 12.23 14.23 -23.36
C SER A 519 10.86 14.44 -22.73
N PHE A 520 10.46 13.58 -21.77
CA PHE A 520 9.19 13.69 -21.04
C PHE A 520 9.26 14.61 -19.81
N ARG A 521 10.44 15.14 -19.47
CA ARG A 521 10.60 16.04 -18.34
C ARG A 521 9.70 17.26 -18.49
N ASP A 522 8.83 17.47 -17.51
CA ASP A 522 8.15 18.74 -17.31
C ASP A 522 9.16 19.76 -16.79
N ARG A 523 9.62 20.65 -17.68
CA ARG A 523 10.60 21.69 -17.34
C ARG A 523 10.00 22.82 -16.51
N ALA A 524 8.67 22.96 -16.49
CA ALA A 524 7.99 23.92 -15.64
C ALA A 524 7.81 23.38 -14.21
N ALA A 525 7.87 22.06 -14.03
CA ALA A 525 7.82 21.44 -12.71
C ALA A 525 9.06 21.75 -11.86
N PRO A 526 8.91 21.99 -10.55
CA PRO A 526 10.03 21.93 -9.62
C PRO A 526 10.66 20.53 -9.61
N GLN A 527 11.91 20.46 -9.14
CA GLN A 527 12.54 19.18 -8.85
C GLN A 527 11.74 18.40 -7.80
N ALA A 528 11.83 17.06 -7.84
CA ALA A 528 11.11 16.20 -6.90
C ALA A 528 11.62 16.36 -5.45
N GLY A 529 10.74 16.17 -4.47
CA GLY A 529 11.06 15.94 -3.07
C GLY A 529 11.93 17.03 -2.43
N LYS A 530 12.91 16.59 -1.62
CA LYS A 530 13.83 17.48 -0.89
C LYS A 530 14.66 18.39 -1.81
N PRO A 531 15.22 17.93 -2.94
CA PRO A 531 15.87 18.82 -3.91
C PRO A 531 15.00 20.01 -4.36
N GLY A 532 13.71 19.77 -4.63
CA GLY A 532 12.77 20.85 -4.97
C GLY A 532 12.57 21.87 -3.85
N LEU A 533 12.51 21.41 -2.60
CA LEU A 533 12.43 22.29 -1.44
C LEU A 533 13.71 23.11 -1.24
N GLN A 534 14.87 22.49 -1.45
CA GLN A 534 16.18 23.14 -1.34
C GLN A 534 16.38 24.19 -2.42
N ASP A 535 16.00 23.91 -3.67
CA ASP A 535 16.02 24.90 -4.76
C ASP A 535 15.11 26.09 -4.43
N ALA A 536 13.89 25.82 -3.97
CA ALA A 536 12.95 26.87 -3.60
C ALA A 536 13.46 27.72 -2.42
N GLN A 537 14.15 27.11 -1.45
CA GLN A 537 14.79 27.84 -0.35
C GLN A 537 15.96 28.68 -0.84
N ALA A 538 16.85 28.13 -1.68
CA ALA A 538 17.99 28.84 -2.24
C ALA A 538 17.57 30.07 -3.07
N ARG A 539 16.41 29.98 -3.72
CA ARG A 539 15.81 31.09 -4.51
C ARG A 539 15.00 32.07 -3.65
N GLY A 540 14.94 31.87 -2.34
CA GLY A 540 14.15 32.69 -1.41
C GLY A 540 12.65 32.64 -1.66
N ILE A 541 12.15 31.55 -2.25
CA ILE A 541 10.72 31.26 -2.38
C ILE A 541 10.19 30.67 -1.07
N LEU A 542 11.01 29.83 -0.44
CA LEU A 542 10.77 29.28 0.89
C LEU A 542 11.80 29.79 1.89
N ARG A 543 11.43 29.84 3.16
CA ARG A 543 12.37 29.93 4.29
C ARG A 543 11.97 28.96 5.40
N PRO A 544 12.88 28.52 6.28
CA PRO A 544 12.52 27.79 7.48
C PRO A 544 11.54 28.59 8.35
N VAL A 545 10.70 27.88 9.07
CA VAL A 545 9.78 28.46 10.06
C VAL A 545 10.59 29.01 11.23
N ALA A 546 10.28 30.24 11.64
CA ALA A 546 10.81 30.88 12.84
C ALA A 546 9.79 30.74 13.99
N PRO A 547 10.23 30.81 15.27
CA PRO A 547 9.32 30.76 16.41
C PRO A 547 8.18 31.80 16.34
N SER A 548 8.45 32.99 15.80
CA SER A 548 7.43 34.03 15.61
C SER A 548 6.31 33.63 14.64
N ASP A 549 6.58 32.78 13.66
CA ASP A 549 5.56 32.31 12.71
C ASP A 549 4.54 31.38 13.40
N ILE A 550 5.00 30.59 14.37
CA ILE A 550 4.13 29.74 15.18
C ILE A 550 3.15 30.59 15.99
N GLU A 551 3.60 31.72 16.53
CA GLU A 551 2.72 32.66 17.24
C GLU A 551 1.71 33.32 16.30
N VAL A 552 2.09 33.63 15.06
CA VAL A 552 1.16 34.10 14.02
C VAL A 552 0.10 33.04 13.71
N VAL A 553 0.49 31.77 13.57
CA VAL A 553 -0.45 30.66 13.37
C VAL A 553 -1.42 30.54 14.56
N ARG A 554 -0.92 30.58 15.81
CA ARG A 554 -1.76 30.55 17.01
C ARG A 554 -2.74 31.72 17.06
N ALA A 555 -2.29 32.93 16.70
CA ALA A 555 -3.15 34.10 16.65
C ALA A 555 -4.24 33.95 15.58
N HIS A 556 -3.89 33.43 14.41
CA HIS A 556 -4.84 33.18 13.32
C HIS A 556 -5.93 32.18 13.73
N PHE A 557 -5.56 31.01 14.28
CA PHE A 557 -6.54 30.03 14.76
C PHE A 557 -7.41 30.56 15.91
N ARG A 558 -6.87 31.43 16.80
CA ARG A 558 -7.68 32.10 17.82
C ARG A 558 -8.71 33.05 17.19
N ALA A 559 -8.32 33.81 16.17
CA ALA A 559 -9.21 34.69 15.44
C ALA A 559 -10.28 33.93 14.64
N THR A 560 -9.98 32.71 14.18
CA THR A 560 -10.90 31.85 13.41
C THR A 560 -11.52 30.72 14.23
N ALA A 561 -11.42 30.76 15.57
CA ALA A 561 -11.76 29.63 16.44
C ALA A 561 -13.21 29.18 16.32
N GLY A 562 -14.14 30.09 15.97
CA GLY A 562 -15.54 29.76 15.69
C GLY A 562 -15.76 28.86 14.47
N GLN A 563 -14.74 28.67 13.62
CA GLN A 563 -14.81 27.84 12.41
C GLN A 563 -13.83 26.65 12.43
N ALA A 564 -12.63 26.80 13.03
CA ALA A 564 -11.55 25.81 12.94
C ALA A 564 -11.12 25.19 14.28
N GLY A 565 -11.61 25.69 15.42
CA GLY A 565 -11.11 25.32 16.75
C GLY A 565 -9.64 25.74 16.97
N PRO A 566 -9.05 25.48 18.15
CA PRO A 566 -7.63 25.73 18.40
C PRO A 566 -6.74 24.74 17.62
N PRO A 567 -5.49 25.12 17.25
CA PRO A 567 -4.59 24.23 16.55
C PRO A 567 -4.13 23.13 17.50
N ARG A 568 -4.05 21.89 17.01
CA ARG A 568 -3.56 20.76 17.80
C ARG A 568 -2.06 20.91 18.11
N PRO A 569 -1.57 20.50 19.29
CA PRO A 569 -0.14 20.54 19.61
C PRO A 569 0.75 19.82 18.58
N GLU A 570 0.27 18.71 18.00
CA GLU A 570 1.00 17.94 16.99
C GLU A 570 1.19 18.71 15.68
N LEU A 571 0.21 19.54 15.30
CA LEU A 571 0.31 20.43 14.15
C LEU A 571 1.41 21.46 14.36
N LEU A 572 1.42 22.12 15.53
CA LEU A 572 2.41 23.15 15.84
C LEU A 572 3.83 22.60 15.83
N ARG A 573 4.04 21.44 16.50
CA ARG A 573 5.33 20.75 16.48
C ARG A 573 5.77 20.37 15.07
N ARG A 574 4.83 20.00 14.19
CA ARG A 574 5.15 19.67 12.80
C ARG A 574 5.52 20.90 11.97
N LEU A 575 4.98 22.07 12.31
CA LEU A 575 5.30 23.33 11.64
C LEU A 575 6.69 23.86 12.02
N GLU A 576 7.20 23.55 13.20
CA GLU A 576 8.55 23.96 13.64
C GLU A 576 9.66 23.47 12.68
N ASP A 577 9.48 22.29 12.08
CA ASP A 577 10.38 21.72 11.07
C ASP A 577 9.97 22.06 9.62
N GLY A 578 9.05 23.02 9.44
CA GLY A 578 8.41 23.36 8.17
C GLY A 578 9.05 24.53 7.42
N TYR A 579 8.31 25.02 6.43
CA TYR A 579 8.68 26.17 5.62
C TYR A 579 7.59 27.24 5.61
N VAL A 580 7.99 28.51 5.55
CA VAL A 580 7.11 29.63 5.19
C VAL A 580 7.25 29.91 3.70
N VAL A 581 6.12 29.97 3.01
CA VAL A 581 6.03 30.33 1.59
C VAL A 581 6.03 31.84 1.46
N MET A 582 7.06 32.39 0.82
CA MET A 582 7.29 33.84 0.71
C MET A 582 6.92 34.43 -0.66
N LYS A 583 6.86 33.59 -1.69
CA LYS A 583 6.61 33.97 -3.11
C LYS A 583 5.77 32.88 -3.79
N PRO A 584 5.23 33.12 -5.00
CA PRO A 584 4.56 32.07 -5.77
C PRO A 584 5.39 30.79 -5.84
N PHE A 585 4.77 29.69 -5.46
CA PHE A 585 5.41 28.40 -5.22
C PHE A 585 4.58 27.29 -5.87
N ALA A 586 5.25 26.27 -6.38
CA ALA A 586 4.62 25.03 -6.79
C ALA A 586 5.18 23.92 -5.90
N TYR A 587 4.31 23.11 -5.31
CA TYR A 587 4.74 21.99 -4.48
C TYR A 587 5.59 21.01 -5.30
N PRO A 588 6.81 20.66 -4.85
CA PRO A 588 7.52 19.51 -5.36
C PRO A 588 6.68 18.24 -5.26
N ALA A 589 6.62 17.46 -6.33
CA ALA A 589 6.08 16.10 -6.23
C ALA A 589 7.00 15.21 -5.36
N GLY A 590 6.47 14.17 -4.73
CA GLY A 590 7.20 13.25 -3.86
C GLY A 590 7.19 13.62 -2.37
N LEU A 591 6.38 14.60 -1.95
CA LEU A 591 6.25 15.00 -0.53
C LEU A 591 5.31 14.08 0.26
N PHE A 592 5.65 12.79 0.33
CA PHE A 592 4.89 11.76 1.04
C PHE A 592 5.70 11.11 2.15
N GLY A 593 4.99 10.56 3.16
CA GLY A 593 5.60 9.79 4.25
C GLY A 593 6.69 10.59 4.98
N ALA A 594 7.88 10.02 5.08
CA ALA A 594 9.04 10.67 5.71
C ALA A 594 9.55 11.93 4.96
N HIS A 595 9.14 12.12 3.70
CA HIS A 595 9.47 13.30 2.90
C HIS A 595 8.35 14.35 2.90
N SER A 596 7.22 14.09 3.56
CA SER A 596 6.21 15.14 3.79
C SER A 596 6.83 16.30 4.58
N SER A 597 6.29 17.49 4.37
CA SER A 597 6.71 18.68 5.11
C SER A 597 5.49 19.44 5.66
N ALA A 598 5.74 20.59 6.27
CA ALA A 598 4.71 21.51 6.70
C ALA A 598 4.96 22.87 6.06
N PHE A 599 3.91 23.53 5.60
CA PHE A 599 3.98 24.81 4.93
C PHE A 599 3.09 25.82 5.63
N ILE A 600 3.60 27.02 5.87
CA ILE A 600 2.83 28.20 6.25
C ILE A 600 2.76 29.10 5.02
N ILE A 601 1.58 29.34 4.48
CA ILE A 601 1.38 30.32 3.41
C ILE A 601 1.17 31.67 4.08
N GLY A 602 2.13 32.58 3.87
CA GLY A 602 2.09 33.92 4.43
C GLY A 602 0.85 34.71 3.99
N LYS A 603 0.40 35.64 4.83
CA LYS A 603 -0.69 36.55 4.47
C LYS A 603 -0.31 37.37 3.23
N GLY A 604 -1.20 37.42 2.24
CA GLY A 604 -0.97 38.09 0.95
C GLY A 604 -0.18 37.28 -0.09
N VAL A 605 0.28 36.08 0.26
CA VAL A 605 0.95 35.18 -0.69
C VAL A 605 -0.10 34.31 -1.39
N ALA A 606 -0.01 34.20 -2.72
CA ALA A 606 -0.91 33.36 -3.49
C ALA A 606 -0.78 31.88 -3.05
N PRO A 607 -1.90 31.11 -2.99
CA PRO A 607 -1.85 29.69 -2.70
C PRO A 607 -0.90 28.95 -3.67
N PRO A 608 -0.01 28.08 -3.17
CA PRO A 608 0.88 27.33 -4.04
C PRO A 608 0.12 26.41 -5.00
N THR A 609 0.67 26.20 -6.19
CA THR A 609 0.11 25.28 -7.20
C THR A 609 0.65 23.86 -7.02
N GLY A 610 0.01 22.89 -7.68
CA GLY A 610 0.39 21.47 -7.59
C GLY A 610 -0.18 20.79 -6.35
N SER A 611 0.20 19.53 -6.13
CA SER A 611 -0.29 18.72 -5.01
C SER A 611 0.71 18.73 -3.85
N PRO A 612 0.30 19.04 -2.60
CA PRO A 612 1.18 19.01 -1.43
C PRO A 612 1.51 17.58 -0.96
N GLY A 613 0.93 16.55 -1.58
CA GLY A 613 1.09 15.16 -1.17
C GLY A 613 0.52 14.89 0.23
N HIS A 614 1.32 14.32 1.13
CA HIS A 614 0.97 14.16 2.55
C HIS A 614 1.44 15.34 3.42
N SER A 615 1.88 16.44 2.82
CA SER A 615 2.30 17.61 3.58
C SER A 615 1.11 18.29 4.26
N THR A 616 1.41 18.96 5.36
CA THR A 616 0.45 19.81 6.06
C THR A 616 0.61 21.24 5.56
N VAL A 617 -0.49 21.92 5.28
CA VAL A 617 -0.49 23.30 4.79
C VAL A 617 -1.38 24.14 5.70
N VAL A 618 -0.77 25.17 6.29
CA VAL A 618 -1.48 26.24 7.00
C VAL A 618 -1.56 27.47 6.09
N ASP A 619 -2.74 27.78 5.57
CA ASP A 619 -3.00 28.97 4.77
C ASP A 619 -3.58 30.09 5.62
N LEU A 620 -2.77 31.12 5.90
CA LEU A 620 -3.17 32.28 6.68
C LEU A 620 -4.13 33.22 5.92
N ASN A 621 -4.42 32.94 4.65
CA ASN A 621 -5.41 33.64 3.84
C ASN A 621 -6.77 32.94 3.85
N ALA A 622 -6.84 31.68 4.30
CA ALA A 622 -8.04 30.88 4.28
C ALA A 622 -8.83 30.95 5.61
N ALA A 623 -10.16 30.91 5.50
CA ALA A 623 -11.07 30.85 6.65
C ALA A 623 -10.97 29.51 7.39
N LEU A 624 -10.76 28.42 6.65
CA LEU A 624 -10.35 27.11 7.17
C LEU A 624 -8.85 26.97 6.90
N PRO A 625 -7.98 27.35 7.85
CA PRO A 625 -6.58 27.61 7.56
C PRO A 625 -5.74 26.35 7.42
N CYS A 626 -6.28 25.15 7.57
CA CYS A 626 -5.46 23.93 7.67
C CYS A 626 -5.94 22.87 6.66
N SER A 627 -5.02 22.35 5.84
CA SER A 627 -5.23 21.17 5.01
C SER A 627 -4.08 20.16 5.12
N GLY A 628 -4.37 18.88 4.89
CA GLY A 628 -3.39 17.79 4.98
C GLY A 628 -3.63 16.83 6.14
N VAL A 629 -2.67 15.93 6.37
CA VAL A 629 -2.82 14.76 7.25
C VAL A 629 -3.02 15.10 8.73
N LEU A 630 -2.54 16.25 9.19
CA LEU A 630 -2.67 16.69 10.58
C LEU A 630 -3.84 17.65 10.83
N CYS A 631 -4.60 18.01 9.79
CA CYS A 631 -5.69 19.00 9.87
C CYS A 631 -7.08 18.37 10.02
N ARG A 632 -7.16 17.03 10.09
CA ARG A 632 -8.43 16.27 10.24
C ARG A 632 -8.72 15.95 11.69
#